data_AF-A0A521PM05-F1
#
_entry.id   AF-A0A521PM05-F1
#
_cell.length_a   1.000
_cell.length_b   1.000
_cell.length_c   1.000
_cell.angle_alpha   90.00
_cell.angle_beta   90.00
_cell.angle_gamma   90.00
#
_symmetry.space_group_name_H-M   'P 1'
#
loop_
_entity.id
_entity.type
_entity.pdbx_description
1 polymer ?
#
loop_
_entity_poly.entity_id
_entity_poly.type
_entity_poly.pdbx_seq_one_letter_code
_entity_poly.pdbx_strand_id
1 'polypeptide(L)'
;MQEPEVVVARLGEAFADQPHDLRADTVAPDRRPWVEALEARGMDRLSPQDLDLLVFRAISTAGGVPTFKYALSRFLAVMIEAPAYADAATSDAYVILPKLDHAAFADWPPRQRRAILDALELWADRRIIAATSLGDDPEAKAILDWVAAQR
;
A
#
# COMPACT_ATOMS: atom_id res chain seq x y z
N MET A 1 16.78 -12.39 4.14
CA MET A 1 15.35 -12.15 3.90
C MET A 1 14.71 -11.91 5.25
N GLN A 2 13.91 -10.86 5.41
CA GLN A 2 13.17 -10.64 6.66
C GLN A 2 11.96 -11.59 6.70
N GLU A 3 11.63 -12.12 7.88
CA GLU A 3 10.46 -12.97 8.03
C GLU A 3 9.16 -12.14 7.81
N PRO A 4 8.20 -12.62 7.00
CA PRO A 4 6.98 -11.88 6.68
C PRO A 4 6.22 -11.35 7.89
N GLU A 5 6.08 -12.16 8.94
CA GLU A 5 5.38 -11.79 10.16
C GLU A 5 6.04 -10.61 10.89
N VAL A 6 7.37 -10.49 10.82
CA VAL A 6 8.12 -9.40 11.43
C VAL A 6 7.87 -8.09 10.68
N VAL A 7 7.83 -8.16 9.34
CA VAL A 7 7.56 -6.99 8.49
C VAL A 7 6.11 -6.53 8.63
N VAL A 8 5.15 -7.47 8.63
CA VAL A 8 3.72 -7.17 8.82
C VAL A 8 3.46 -6.59 10.21
N ALA A 9 4.06 -7.16 11.27
CA ALA A 9 3.95 -6.61 12.61
C ALA A 9 4.48 -5.16 12.68
N ARG A 10 5.62 -4.89 12.03
CA ARG A 10 6.20 -3.54 11.97
C ARG A 10 5.31 -2.54 11.21
N LEU A 11 4.66 -2.96 10.13
CA LEU A 11 3.64 -2.15 9.44
C LEU A 11 2.48 -1.82 10.38
N GLY A 12 1.90 -2.83 11.03
CA GLY A 12 0.80 -2.66 11.97
C GLY A 12 1.17 -1.70 13.09
N GLU A 13 2.34 -1.87 13.68
CA GLU A 13 2.87 -1.00 14.73
C GLU A 13 3.12 0.45 14.30
N ALA A 14 3.66 0.67 13.11
CA ALA A 14 4.00 2.01 12.62
C ALA A 14 2.76 2.82 12.21
N PHE A 15 1.66 2.13 11.88
CA PHE A 15 0.42 2.72 11.37
C PHE A 15 -0.83 2.37 12.20
N ALA A 16 -0.67 1.85 13.42
CA ALA A 16 -1.77 1.41 14.28
C ALA A 16 -2.83 2.51 14.46
N ASP A 17 -2.37 3.72 14.79
CA ASP A 17 -3.22 4.89 15.02
C ASP A 17 -3.30 5.81 13.79
N GLN A 18 -2.96 5.31 12.59
CA GLN A 18 -2.95 6.14 11.38
C GLN A 18 -4.38 6.59 11.05
N PRO A 19 -4.70 7.90 11.12
CA PRO A 19 -6.01 8.39 10.74
C PRO A 19 -6.20 8.30 9.22
N HIS A 20 -7.46 8.30 8.81
CA HIS A 20 -7.87 8.54 7.42
C HIS A 20 -8.79 9.78 7.37
N ASP A 21 -8.83 10.40 6.19
CA ASP A 21 -9.65 11.59 5.89
C ASP A 21 -10.75 11.30 4.84
N LEU A 22 -10.96 10.02 4.50
CA LEU A 22 -12.01 9.60 3.58
C LEU A 22 -13.40 9.94 4.12
N ARG A 23 -14.17 10.71 3.35
CA ARG A 23 -15.57 11.07 3.63
C ARG A 23 -16.39 11.17 2.34
N ALA A 24 -17.66 10.78 2.39
CA ALA A 24 -18.54 10.83 1.21
C ALA A 24 -18.77 12.25 0.66
N ASP A 25 -18.75 13.28 1.50
CA ASP A 25 -18.92 14.68 1.08
C ASP A 25 -17.65 15.28 0.42
N THR A 26 -16.49 14.65 0.61
CA THR A 26 -15.20 15.06 0.01
C THR A 26 -14.93 14.45 -1.37
N VAL A 27 -15.82 13.59 -1.86
CA VAL A 27 -15.68 12.93 -3.17
C VAL A 27 -16.75 13.37 -4.16
N ALA A 28 -16.46 13.17 -5.44
CA ALA A 28 -17.42 13.43 -6.51
C ALA A 28 -18.71 12.57 -6.34
N PRO A 29 -19.88 13.06 -6.80
CA PRO A 29 -21.18 12.41 -6.55
C PRO A 29 -21.26 10.94 -6.97
N ASP A 30 -20.59 10.57 -8.06
CA ASP A 30 -20.54 9.21 -8.60
C ASP A 30 -19.79 8.22 -7.69
N ARG A 31 -18.93 8.73 -6.80
CA ARG A 31 -18.10 7.92 -5.88
C ARG A 31 -18.69 7.83 -4.47
N ARG A 32 -19.70 8.66 -4.14
CA ARG A 32 -20.32 8.67 -2.80
C ARG A 32 -20.86 7.31 -2.37
N PRO A 33 -21.62 6.57 -3.22
CA PRO A 33 -22.18 5.28 -2.80
C PRO A 33 -21.09 4.26 -2.44
N TRP A 34 -19.94 4.34 -3.10
CA TRP A 34 -18.79 3.50 -2.78
C TRP A 34 -18.18 3.89 -1.43
N VAL A 35 -17.92 5.18 -1.18
CA VAL A 35 -17.36 5.64 0.10
C VAL A 35 -18.31 5.33 1.27
N GLU A 36 -19.61 5.59 1.11
CA GLU A 36 -20.63 5.26 2.11
C GLU A 36 -20.66 3.76 2.41
N ALA A 37 -20.49 2.90 1.40
CA ALA A 37 -20.42 1.46 1.60
C ALA A 37 -19.16 1.03 2.36
N LEU A 38 -18.02 1.70 2.16
CA LEU A 38 -16.80 1.45 2.95
C LEU A 38 -16.99 1.88 4.41
N GLU A 39 -17.54 3.08 4.63
CA GLU A 39 -17.83 3.59 5.96
C GLU A 39 -18.82 2.69 6.71
N ALA A 40 -19.87 2.21 6.04
CA ALA A 40 -20.87 1.32 6.62
C ALA A 40 -20.31 -0.06 7.03
N ARG A 41 -19.34 -0.60 6.28
CA ARG A 41 -18.64 -1.84 6.65
C ARG A 41 -17.71 -1.65 7.85
N GLY A 42 -17.21 -0.43 8.04
CA GLY A 42 -16.15 -0.08 8.97
C GLY A 42 -14.78 -0.23 8.34
N MET A 43 -13.96 0.82 8.46
CA MET A 43 -12.66 0.90 7.80
C MET A 43 -11.68 -0.19 8.27
N ASP A 44 -11.86 -0.75 9.47
CA ASP A 44 -11.04 -1.84 9.99
C ASP A 44 -11.38 -3.22 9.39
N ARG A 45 -12.44 -3.30 8.57
CA ARG A 45 -12.97 -4.55 7.99
C ARG A 45 -12.94 -4.57 6.46
N LEU A 46 -12.10 -3.73 5.87
CA LEU A 46 -11.95 -3.62 4.43
C LEU A 46 -11.36 -4.90 3.85
N SER A 47 -11.91 -5.33 2.71
CA SER A 47 -11.36 -6.45 1.95
C SER A 47 -10.06 -6.05 1.25
N PRO A 48 -9.23 -7.03 0.80
CA PRO A 48 -8.11 -6.77 -0.11
C PRO A 48 -8.47 -5.86 -1.29
N GLN A 49 -9.62 -6.11 -1.92
CA GLN A 49 -10.13 -5.34 -3.06
C GLN A 49 -10.48 -3.91 -2.69
N ASP A 50 -11.05 -3.70 -1.50
CA ASP A 50 -11.34 -2.34 -1.02
C ASP A 50 -10.04 -1.56 -0.74
N LEU A 51 -9.05 -2.23 -0.13
CA LEU A 51 -7.74 -1.64 0.15
C LEU A 51 -6.99 -1.29 -1.13
N ASP A 52 -6.98 -2.19 -2.12
CA ASP A 52 -6.40 -1.95 -3.43
C ASP A 52 -7.02 -0.73 -4.10
N LEU A 53 -8.36 -0.71 -4.18
CA LEU A 53 -9.07 0.41 -4.80
C LEU A 53 -8.84 1.73 -4.05
N LEU A 54 -8.71 1.69 -2.72
CA LEU A 54 -8.35 2.85 -1.92
C LEU A 54 -6.92 3.31 -2.22
N VAL A 55 -5.94 2.42 -2.29
CA VAL A 55 -4.56 2.78 -2.68
C VAL A 55 -4.53 3.43 -4.06
N PHE A 56 -5.26 2.86 -5.02
CA PHE A 56 -5.38 3.38 -6.37
C PHE A 56 -6.03 4.78 -6.40
N ARG A 57 -7.08 5.02 -5.60
CA ARG A 57 -7.86 6.27 -5.62
C ARG A 57 -7.37 7.35 -4.67
N ALA A 58 -6.65 6.98 -3.60
CA ALA A 58 -6.17 7.93 -2.61
C ALA A 58 -5.29 9.00 -3.24
N ILE A 59 -5.36 10.23 -2.70
CA ILE A 59 -4.70 11.44 -3.18
C ILE A 59 -5.29 12.00 -4.48
N SER A 60 -5.74 11.15 -5.41
CA SER A 60 -6.23 11.60 -6.71
C SER A 60 -7.74 11.85 -6.75
N THR A 61 -8.54 10.93 -6.20
CA THR A 61 -10.00 10.96 -6.36
C THR A 61 -10.81 10.62 -5.11
N ALA A 62 -10.17 10.15 -4.04
CA ALA A 62 -10.85 9.86 -2.78
C ALA A 62 -9.89 9.90 -1.58
N GLY A 63 -10.12 10.81 -0.64
CA GLY A 63 -9.22 11.01 0.49
C GLY A 63 -7.85 11.57 0.09
N GLY A 64 -7.11 12.06 1.08
CA GLY A 64 -5.77 12.62 0.93
C GLY A 64 -4.67 11.64 1.33
N VAL A 65 -3.51 12.21 1.66
CA VAL A 65 -2.35 11.48 2.18
C VAL A 65 -2.67 10.63 3.43
N PRO A 66 -3.50 11.09 4.40
CA PRO A 66 -3.89 10.25 5.54
C PRO A 66 -4.58 8.95 5.10
N THR A 67 -5.56 9.02 4.19
CA THR A 67 -6.22 7.82 3.64
C THR A 67 -5.24 6.94 2.87
N PHE A 68 -4.31 7.52 2.11
CA PHE A 68 -3.27 6.75 1.42
C PHE A 68 -2.40 5.98 2.41
N LYS A 69 -1.88 6.62 3.47
CA LYS A 69 -1.10 5.95 4.52
C LYS A 69 -1.88 4.81 5.20
N TYR A 70 -3.14 5.08 5.51
CA TYR A 70 -4.05 4.12 6.11
C TYR A 70 -4.20 2.87 5.24
N ALA A 71 -4.51 3.06 3.95
CA ALA A 71 -4.77 1.98 3.02
C ALA A 71 -3.48 1.25 2.63
N LEU A 72 -2.41 1.98 2.31
CA LEU A 72 -1.15 1.41 1.83
C LEU A 72 -0.53 0.44 2.83
N SER A 73 -0.48 0.81 4.12
CA SER A 73 0.12 -0.06 5.15
C SER A 73 -0.60 -1.41 5.27
N ARG A 74 -1.95 -1.39 5.25
CA ARG A 74 -2.79 -2.59 5.28
C ARG A 74 -2.72 -3.37 3.96
N PHE A 75 -2.69 -2.67 2.84
CA PHE A 75 -2.55 -3.26 1.52
C PHE A 75 -1.22 -4.01 1.37
N LEU A 76 -0.09 -3.40 1.75
CA LEU A 76 1.22 -4.06 1.71
C LEU A 76 1.28 -5.30 2.60
N ALA A 77 0.63 -5.29 3.76
CA ALA A 77 0.49 -6.49 4.59
C ALA A 77 -0.24 -7.62 3.83
N VAL A 78 -1.36 -7.30 3.16
CA VAL A 78 -2.08 -8.26 2.31
C VAL A 78 -1.20 -8.77 1.15
N MET A 79 -0.45 -7.89 0.48
CA MET A 79 0.43 -8.28 -0.63
C MET A 79 1.53 -9.26 -0.18
N ILE A 80 2.03 -9.08 1.05
CA ILE A 80 3.01 -9.97 1.65
C ILE A 80 2.37 -11.30 2.06
N GLU A 81 1.19 -11.29 2.68
CA GLU A 81 0.55 -12.50 3.22
C GLU A 81 -0.18 -13.34 2.16
N ALA A 82 -0.66 -12.72 1.08
CA ALA A 82 -1.46 -13.35 0.04
C ALA A 82 -0.87 -13.13 -1.38
N PRO A 83 0.20 -13.85 -1.76
CA PRO A 83 0.88 -13.65 -3.05
C PRO A 83 -0.03 -13.78 -4.28
N ALA A 84 -0.99 -14.71 -4.27
CA ALA A 84 -1.93 -14.87 -5.38
C ALA A 84 -2.83 -13.65 -5.60
N TYR A 85 -3.11 -12.89 -4.53
CA TYR A 85 -3.81 -11.62 -4.66
C TYR A 85 -2.88 -10.55 -5.23
N ALA A 86 -1.61 -10.55 -4.82
CA ALA A 86 -0.63 -9.58 -5.28
C ALA A 86 -0.44 -9.56 -6.80
N ASP A 87 -0.46 -10.73 -7.43
CA ASP A 87 -0.34 -10.85 -8.89
C ASP A 87 -1.55 -10.29 -9.66
N ALA A 88 -2.71 -10.18 -9.00
CA ALA A 88 -3.97 -9.71 -9.59
C ALA A 88 -4.37 -8.30 -9.15
N ALA A 89 -3.57 -7.67 -8.29
CA ALA A 89 -3.89 -6.35 -7.74
C ALA A 89 -3.79 -5.26 -8.82
N THR A 90 -4.66 -4.26 -8.72
CA THR A 90 -4.64 -3.08 -9.59
C THR A 90 -3.50 -2.14 -9.22
N SER A 91 -3.20 -2.01 -7.93
CA SER A 91 -2.14 -1.16 -7.40
C SER A 91 -0.79 -1.88 -7.40
N ASP A 92 -0.13 -1.84 -8.56
CA ASP A 92 1.21 -2.37 -8.77
C ASP A 92 2.31 -1.38 -8.31
N ALA A 93 3.58 -1.72 -8.57
CA ALA A 93 4.71 -0.84 -8.26
C ALA A 93 4.60 0.53 -8.95
N TYR A 94 4.12 0.58 -10.19
CA TYR A 94 4.00 1.81 -10.98
C TYR A 94 2.85 2.70 -10.52
N VAL A 95 1.90 2.17 -9.76
CA VAL A 95 0.89 2.96 -9.03
C VAL A 95 1.42 3.42 -7.68
N ILE A 96 2.05 2.53 -6.91
CA ILE A 96 2.44 2.80 -5.52
C ILE A 96 3.59 3.81 -5.43
N LEU A 97 4.67 3.61 -6.18
CA LEU A 97 5.89 4.40 -6.01
C LEU A 97 5.68 5.88 -6.36
N PRO A 98 5.02 6.26 -7.48
CA PRO A 98 4.73 7.67 -7.75
C PRO A 98 3.79 8.31 -6.72
N LYS A 99 2.89 7.53 -6.11
CA LYS A 99 2.03 8.03 -5.02
C LYS A 99 2.80 8.25 -3.74
N LEU A 100 3.80 7.42 -3.42
CA LEU A 100 4.71 7.66 -2.31
C LEU A 100 5.48 8.98 -2.50
N ASP A 101 6.00 9.22 -3.71
CA ASP A 101 6.67 10.47 -4.04
C ASP A 101 5.72 11.67 -3.90
N HIS A 102 4.50 11.58 -4.46
CA HIS A 102 3.49 12.63 -4.34
C HIS A 102 3.04 12.87 -2.90
N ALA A 103 3.04 11.83 -2.06
CA ALA A 103 2.72 11.93 -0.64
C ALA A 103 3.88 12.45 0.22
N ALA A 104 4.95 12.96 -0.40
CA ALA A 104 6.16 13.46 0.26
C ALA A 104 6.75 12.42 1.24
N PHE A 105 6.95 11.17 0.77
CA PHE A 105 7.41 10.06 1.61
C PHE A 105 8.67 10.38 2.44
N ALA A 106 9.59 11.17 1.90
CA ALA A 106 10.81 11.59 2.60
C ALA A 106 10.53 12.30 3.95
N ASP A 107 9.40 13.00 4.05
CA ASP A 107 8.99 13.78 5.24
C ASP A 107 8.17 12.97 6.25
N TRP A 108 7.89 11.70 5.96
CA TRP A 108 7.13 10.86 6.88
C TRP A 108 7.94 10.55 8.15
N PRO A 109 7.26 10.27 9.28
CA PRO A 109 7.93 9.82 10.51
C PRO A 109 8.91 8.67 10.23
N PRO A 110 10.12 8.68 10.79
CA PRO A 110 11.14 7.67 10.50
C PRO A 110 10.67 6.22 10.68
N ARG A 111 9.82 5.96 11.70
CA ARG A 111 9.20 4.64 11.94
C ARG A 111 8.30 4.21 10.77
N GLN A 112 7.47 5.13 10.26
CA GLN A 112 6.59 4.87 9.11
C GLN A 112 7.41 4.62 7.85
N ARG A 113 8.41 5.47 7.59
CA ARG A 113 9.31 5.30 6.43
C ARG A 113 9.98 3.93 6.46
N ARG A 114 10.57 3.55 7.60
CA ARG A 114 11.25 2.27 7.74
C ARG A 114 10.31 1.10 7.47
N ALA A 115 9.11 1.12 8.03
CA ALA A 115 8.13 0.06 7.85
C ALA A 115 7.72 -0.12 6.37
N ILE A 116 7.50 0.98 5.64
CA ILE A 116 7.18 0.93 4.21
C ILE A 116 8.38 0.42 3.38
N LEU A 117 9.60 0.89 3.66
CA LEU A 117 10.79 0.42 2.94
C LEU A 117 11.03 -1.08 3.15
N ASP A 118 10.91 -1.58 4.38
CA ASP A 118 11.04 -3.01 4.69
C ASP A 118 9.95 -3.83 3.99
N ALA A 119 8.72 -3.32 3.94
CA ALA A 119 7.60 -3.99 3.27
C ALA A 119 7.76 -4.05 1.76
N LEU A 120 8.21 -2.97 1.13
CA LEU A 120 8.49 -2.91 -0.30
C LEU A 120 9.65 -3.84 -0.68
N GLU A 121 10.73 -3.84 0.10
CA GLU A 121 11.89 -4.72 -0.13
C GLU A 121 11.48 -6.20 -0.03
N LEU A 122 10.71 -6.59 1.01
CA LEU A 122 10.21 -7.95 1.13
C LEU A 122 9.24 -8.32 0.00
N TRP A 123 8.36 -7.41 -0.40
CA TRP A 123 7.44 -7.66 -1.51
C TRP A 123 8.21 -7.91 -2.82
N ALA A 124 9.23 -7.11 -3.13
CA ALA A 124 10.09 -7.31 -4.28
C ALA A 124 10.85 -8.65 -4.22
N ASP A 125 11.43 -9.00 -3.07
CA ASP A 125 12.12 -10.29 -2.86
C ASP A 125 11.19 -11.47 -3.18
N ARG A 126 9.94 -11.43 -2.70
CA ARG A 126 8.96 -12.50 -2.95
C ARG A 126 8.58 -12.61 -4.41
N ARG A 127 8.44 -11.47 -5.09
CA ARG A 127 8.20 -11.42 -6.54
C ARG A 127 9.35 -12.05 -7.31
N ILE A 128 10.60 -11.73 -6.97
CA ILE A 128 11.79 -12.35 -7.59
C ILE A 128 11.78 -13.87 -7.40
N ILE A 129 11.50 -14.35 -6.19
CA ILE A 129 11.45 -15.80 -5.90
C ILE A 129 10.37 -16.50 -6.75
N ALA A 130 9.20 -15.88 -6.91
CA ALA A 130 8.16 -16.40 -7.79
C ALA A 130 8.58 -16.35 -9.27
N ALA A 131 9.23 -15.26 -9.69
CA ALA A 131 9.68 -15.00 -11.05
C ALA A 131 10.92 -15.78 -11.48
N THR A 132 11.71 -16.37 -10.56
CA THR A 132 12.86 -17.25 -10.90
C THR A 132 12.47 -18.46 -11.77
N SER A 133 11.18 -18.71 -11.97
CA SER A 133 10.62 -19.68 -12.92
C SER A 133 10.43 -19.13 -14.36
N LEU A 134 10.47 -17.81 -14.56
CA LEU A 134 9.95 -17.08 -15.74
C LEU A 134 10.84 -15.91 -16.25
N GLY A 135 11.87 -15.46 -15.54
CA GLY A 135 12.78 -14.38 -15.97
C GLY A 135 12.84 -13.20 -15.00
N ASP A 136 13.50 -12.11 -15.41
CA ASP A 136 13.67 -10.86 -14.64
C ASP A 136 12.29 -10.21 -14.35
N ASP A 137 11.99 -9.83 -13.10
CA ASP A 137 10.73 -9.13 -12.74
C ASP A 137 10.97 -7.61 -12.74
N PRO A 138 10.46 -6.88 -13.75
CA PRO A 138 10.71 -5.44 -13.87
C PRO A 138 10.07 -4.63 -12.74
N GLU A 139 8.94 -5.06 -12.17
CA GLU A 139 8.35 -4.38 -11.01
C GLU A 139 9.20 -4.57 -9.76
N ALA A 140 9.68 -5.79 -9.51
CA ALA A 140 10.56 -6.04 -8.38
C ALA A 140 11.84 -5.20 -8.48
N LYS A 141 12.43 -5.10 -9.68
CA LYS A 141 13.56 -4.21 -9.94
C LYS A 141 13.22 -2.75 -9.66
N ALA A 142 12.08 -2.25 -10.15
CA ALA A 142 11.65 -0.87 -9.93
C ALA A 142 11.47 -0.55 -8.43
N ILE A 143 10.90 -1.49 -7.68
CA ILE A 143 10.75 -1.37 -6.22
C ILE A 143 12.13 -1.27 -5.55
N LEU A 144 13.05 -2.17 -5.87
CA LEU A 144 14.39 -2.18 -5.25
C LEU A 144 15.20 -0.93 -5.59
N ASP A 145 15.15 -0.47 -6.84
CA ASP A 145 15.81 0.76 -7.27
C ASP A 145 15.24 1.98 -6.53
N TRP A 146 13.91 2.06 -6.38
CA TRP A 146 13.26 3.13 -5.62
C TRP A 146 13.61 3.06 -4.13
N VAL A 147 13.55 1.88 -3.50
CA VAL A 147 13.93 1.68 -2.09
C VAL A 147 15.38 2.12 -1.83
N ALA A 148 16.30 1.79 -2.74
CA ALA A 148 17.70 2.20 -2.64
C ALA A 148 17.88 3.73 -2.68
N ALA A 149 17.07 4.44 -3.46
CA ALA A 149 17.11 5.91 -3.56
C ALA A 149 16.54 6.64 -2.33
N GLN A 150 15.77 5.96 -1.48
CA GLN A 150 15.15 6.55 -0.29
C GLN A 150 15.96 6.38 1.01
N ARG A 151 17.09 5.65 0.94
CA ARG A 151 18.02 5.40 2.06
C ARG A 151 19.10 6.47 2.13
#